data_AF-A0A834IT43-F1
#
_entry.id   AF-A0A834IT43-F1
#
_cell.length_a   1.000
_cell.length_b   1.000
_cell.length_c   1.000
_cell.angle_alpha   90.00
_cell.angle_beta   90.00
_cell.angle_gamma   90.00
#
_symmetry.space_group_name_H-M   'P 1'
#
loop_
_entity.id
_entity.type
_entity.pdbx_description
1 polymer ?
#
loop_
_entity_poly.entity_id
_entity_poly.type
_entity_poly.pdbx_seq_one_letter_code
_entity_poly.pdbx_strand_id
1 'polypeptide(L)' 'MCCDYAIREQKKIIRTCQELQKPLDIFAKRYQELEDFIEQLQMMDVRFTAFRCFVVDRNATIMLISVIANYFIVLVQFLN' A
#
# COMPACT_ATOMS: atom_id res chain seq x y z
N MET A 1 -6.48 5.88 3.70
CA MET A 1 -6.46 5.65 5.16
C MET A 1 -6.45 4.15 5.52
N CYS A 2 -7.45 3.35 5.16
CA CYS A 2 -7.41 1.89 5.40
C CYS A 2 -6.50 1.15 4.39
N CYS A 3 -6.51 1.57 3.14
CA CYS A 3 -5.63 1.03 2.08
C CYS A 3 -4.15 1.23 2.42
N ASP A 4 -3.79 2.45 2.84
CA ASP A 4 -2.43 2.77 3.30
C ASP A 4 -2.04 1.94 4.53
N TYR A 5 -3.00 1.67 5.42
CA TYR A 5 -2.79 0.84 6.60
C TYR A 5 -2.51 -0.62 6.23
N ALA A 6 -3.30 -1.21 5.32
CA ALA A 6 -3.07 -2.56 4.83
C ALA A 6 -1.69 -2.72 4.16
N ILE A 7 -1.29 -1.75 3.32
CA ILE A 7 0.04 -1.71 2.70
C ILE A 7 1.14 -1.62 3.77
N ARG A 8 0.91 -0.83 4.82
CA ARG A 8 1.87 -0.67 5.93
C ARG A 8 2.00 -1.94 6.77
N GLU A 9 0.89 -2.61 7.07
CA GLU A 9 0.89 -3.87 7.81
C GLU A 9 1.58 -4.98 7.04
N GLN A 10 1.34 -5.10 5.73
CA GLN A 10 2.09 -6.05 4.88
C GLN A 10 3.60 -5.82 4.97
N LYS A 11 4.05 -4.56 4.86
CA LYS A 11 5.48 -4.22 4.99
C LYS A 11 6.05 -4.54 6.38
N LYS A 12 5.25 -4.39 7.44
CA LYS A 12 5.68 -4.79 8.80
C LYS A 12 5.86 -6.29 8.90
N ILE A 13 4.89 -7.08 8.40
CA ILE A 13 4.96 -8.54 8.42
C ILE A 13 6.23 -9.02 7.71
N ILE A 14 6.51 -8.51 6.51
CA ILE A 14 7.73 -8.86 5.76
C ILE A 14 8.99 -8.55 6.57
N ARG A 15 9.08 -7.37 7.19
CA ARG A 15 10.24 -7.00 8.04
C ARG A 15 10.38 -7.93 9.24
N THR A 16 9.29 -8.25 9.92
CA THR A 16 9.30 -9.17 11.06
C THR A 16 9.79 -10.55 10.63
N CYS A 17 9.33 -11.07 9.50
CA CYS A 17 9.84 -12.34 8.96
C CYS A 17 11.34 -12.26 8.66
N GLN A 18 11.82 -11.19 8.02
CA GLN A 18 13.25 -10.98 7.76
C GLN A 18 14.09 -10.90 9.05
N GLU A 19 13.57 -10.25 10.09
CA GLU A 19 14.24 -10.20 11.40
C GLU A 19 14.29 -11.57 12.08
N LEU A 20 13.21 -12.35 12.00
CA LEU A 20 13.17 -13.72 12.49
C LEU A 20 14.14 -14.63 11.75
N GLN A 21 14.42 -14.36 10.48
CA GLN A 21 15.35 -15.10 9.64
C GLN A 21 16.82 -14.91 10.01
N LYS A 22 17.23 -13.73 10.48
CA LYS A 22 18.63 -13.38 10.79
C LYS A 22 19.39 -14.40 11.68
N PRO A 23 18.79 -14.95 12.75
CA PRO A 23 19.46 -15.94 13.59
C PRO A 23 19.34 -17.39 13.09
N LEU A 24 18.57 -17.68 12.03
CA LEU A 24 18.45 -19.05 11.50
C LEU A 24 19.63 -19.40 10.60
N ASP A 25 20.02 -20.67 10.68
CA ASP A 25 20.91 -21.27 9.69
C ASP A 25 20.20 -21.31 8.32
N ILE A 26 20.88 -20.84 7.27
CA ILE A 26 20.38 -20.81 5.90
C ILE A 26 20.02 -22.20 5.35
N PHE A 27 20.60 -23.26 5.92
CA PHE A 27 20.28 -24.65 5.55
C PHE A 27 19.12 -25.23 6.37
N ALA A 28 18.62 -24.51 7.37
CA ALA A 28 17.49 -24.98 8.16
C ALA A 28 16.20 -24.92 7.33
N LYS A 29 15.41 -25.99 7.37
CA LYS A 29 14.09 -26.07 6.74
C LYS A 29 13.20 -24.85 7.06
N ARG A 30 13.27 -24.34 8.29
CA ARG A 30 12.53 -23.16 8.74
C ARG A 30 12.98 -21.85 8.08
N TYR A 31 14.26 -21.73 7.71
CA TYR A 31 14.74 -20.56 6.97
C TYR A 31 14.08 -20.49 5.60
N GLN A 32 14.06 -21.65 4.91
CA GLN A 32 13.49 -21.81 3.58
C GLN A 32 11.96 -21.61 3.57
N GLU A 33 11.26 -22.18 4.56
CA GLU A 33 9.81 -21.93 4.74
C GLU A 33 9.47 -20.45 4.94
N LEU A 34 10.33 -19.71 5.66
CA LEU A 34 10.14 -18.28 5.88
C LEU A 34 10.49 -17.46 4.63
N GLU A 35 11.46 -17.92 3.84
CA GLU A 35 11.88 -17.29 2.58
C GLU A 35 10.78 -17.40 1.54
N ASP A 36 10.23 -18.61 1.35
CA ASP A 36 9.10 -18.88 0.46
C ASP A 36 7.87 -18.02 0.86
N PHE A 37 7.62 -17.87 2.17
CA PHE A 37 6.52 -17.05 2.66
C PHE A 37 6.74 -15.54 2.40
N ILE A 38 7.97 -15.03 2.58
CA ILE A 38 8.31 -13.64 2.26
C ILE A 38 8.14 -13.40 0.76
N GLU A 39 8.58 -14.33 -0.09
CA GLU A 39 8.47 -14.22 -1.54
C GLU A 39 6.99 -14.17 -1.96
N GLN A 40 6.15 -15.06 -1.44
CA GLN A 40 4.70 -15.04 -1.70
C GLN A 40 4.06 -13.72 -1.25
N LEU A 41 4.42 -13.20 -0.07
CA LEU A 41 3.92 -11.92 0.41
C LEU A 41 4.36 -10.74 -0.45
N GLN A 42 5.56 -10.78 -1.04
CA GLN A 42 6.05 -9.75 -1.95
C GLN A 42 5.38 -9.82 -3.32
N MET A 43 5.06 -11.03 -3.81
CA MET A 43 4.31 -11.23 -5.05
C MET A 43 2.86 -10.74 -4.93
N MET A 44 2.24 -10.85 -3.75
CA MET A 44 0.92 -10.32 -3.46
C MET A 44 0.96 -8.81 -3.21
N ASP A 45 1.40 -8.03 -4.19
CA ASP A 45 1.43 -6.57 -4.11
C ASP A 45 0.03 -6.00 -3.82
N VAL A 46 -0.21 -5.57 -2.58
CA VAL A 46 -1.52 -5.09 -2.14
C VAL A 46 -1.74 -3.69 -2.70
N ARG A 47 -2.25 -3.63 -3.93
CA ARG A 47 -2.71 -2.40 -4.56
C ARG A 47 -4.23 -2.33 -4.56
N PHE A 48 -4.75 -1.29 -3.92
CA PHE A 48 -6.17 -0.98 -4.00
C PHE A 48 -6.41 -0.10 -5.22
N THR A 49 -7.12 -0.63 -6.22
CA THR A 49 -7.46 0.14 -7.42
C THR A 49 -8.96 0.38 -7.49
N ALA A 50 -9.37 1.61 -7.75
CA ALA A 50 -10.76 1.92 -8.07
C ALA A 50 -10.97 1.71 -9.57
N PHE A 51 -11.91 0.82 -9.91
CA PHE A 51 -12.31 0.50 -11.30
C PHE A 51 -11.14 0.19 -12.26
N ARG A 52 -9.99 -0.26 -11.73
CA ARG A 52 -8.71 -0.45 -12.47
C ARG A 52 -8.16 0.82 -13.15
N CYS A 53 -8.74 2.00 -12.90
CA CYS A 53 -8.33 3.25 -13.54
C CYS A 53 -7.30 4.02 -12.71
N PHE A 54 -7.38 3.94 -11.38
CA PHE A 54 -6.46 4.65 -10.49
C PHE A 54 -6.21 3.88 -9.19
N VAL A 55 -5.00 4.03 -8.66
CA VAL A 55 -4.62 3.51 -7.35
C VAL A 55 -5.23 4.41 -6.28
N VAL A 56 -5.94 3.79 -5.33
CA VAL A 56 -6.53 4.49 -4.18
C VAL A 56 -5.43 4.67 -3.15
N ASP A 57 -4.74 5.79 -3.26
CA ASP A 57 -3.77 6.26 -2.27
C ASP A 57 -4.15 7.64 -1.73
N ARG A 58 -3.33 8.11 -0.79
CA ARG A 58 -3.51 9.44 -0.19
C ARG A 58 -3.40 10.56 -1.23
N ASN A 59 -2.54 10.43 -2.23
CA ASN A 59 -2.35 11.44 -3.26
C ASN A 59 -3.59 11.56 -4.16
N ALA A 60 -4.19 10.42 -4.55
CA ALA A 60 -5.43 10.39 -5.31
C ALA A 60 -6.57 11.10 -4.55
N THR A 61 -6.64 10.89 -3.23
CA THR A 61 -7.63 11.56 -2.37
C THR A 61 -7.40 13.07 -2.32
N ILE A 62 -6.15 13.52 -2.17
CA ILE A 62 -5.78 14.94 -2.15
C ILE A 62 -6.05 15.59 -3.51
N MET A 63 -5.74 14.91 -4.61
CA MET A 63 -6.05 15.38 -5.96
C MET A 63 -7.56 15.58 -6.15
N LEU A 64 -8.38 14.62 -5.73
CA LEU A 64 -9.84 14.74 -5.80
C LEU A 64 -10.36 15.95 -5.01
N ILE A 65 -9.88 16.14 -3.78
CA ILE A 65 -10.24 17.32 -2.97
C ILE A 65 -9.83 18.62 -3.68
N SER A 66 -8.63 18.65 -4.25
CA SER A 66 -8.13 19.83 -4.98
C SER A 66 -8.98 20.15 -6.21
N VAL A 67 -9.36 19.13 -6.97
CA VAL A 67 -10.25 19.27 -8.13
C VAL A 67 -11.61 19.80 -7.70
N ILE A 68 -12.22 19.21 -6.66
CA ILE A 68 -13.52 19.66 -6.13
C ILE A 68 -13.44 21.12 -5.68
N ALA A 69 -12.40 21.49 -4.92
CA ALA A 69 -12.20 22.86 -4.46
C ALA A 69 -12.03 23.83 -5.65
N ASN A 70 -11.29 23.45 -6.67
CA ASN A 70 -11.07 24.29 -7.84
C ASN A 70 -12.37 24.52 -8.63
N TYR A 71 -13.15 23.45 -8.88
CA TYR A 71 -14.47 23.58 -9.52
C TYR A 71 -15.43 24.41 -8.68
N PHE A 72 -15.39 24.26 -7.35
CA PHE A 72 -16.21 25.07 -6.45
C PHE A 72 -15.86 26.56 -6.54
N ILE A 73 -14.57 26.91 -6.55
CA ILE A 73 -14.11 28.30 -6.70
C ILE A 73 -14.58 28.87 -8.04
N VAL A 74 -14.39 28.13 -9.13
CA VAL A 74 -14.85 28.53 -10.47
C VAL A 74 -16.37 28.75 -10.45
N LEU A 75 -17.14 27.82 -9.90
CA LEU A 75 -18.60 27.96 -9.80
C LEU A 75 -19.00 29.23 -9.05
N VAL A 76 -18.39 29.51 -7.90
CA VAL A 76 -18.67 30.73 -7.11
C VAL A 76 -18.30 32.00 -7.88
N GLN A 77 -17.20 31.99 -8.63
CA GLN A 77 -16.76 33.14 -9.43
C GLN A 77 -17.69 33.43 -10.61
N PHE A 78 -18.31 32.41 -11.21
CA PHE A 78 -19.21 32.58 -12.36
C PHE A 78 -20.70 32.64 -11.99
N LEU A 79 -21.08 32.29 -10.74
CA LEU A 79 -22.45 32.49 -10.24
C LEU A 79 -22.69 33.90 -9.67
N ASN A 80 -21.63 34.64 -9.32
CA ASN A 80 -21.67 36.07 -8.97
C ASN A 80 -21.51 36.94 -10.22
#